data_AF-A0A820LY85-F1
#
_entry.id   AF-A0A820LY85-F1
#
_cell.length_a   1.000
_cell.length_b   1.000
_cell.length_c   1.000
_cell.angle_alpha   90.00
_cell.angle_beta   90.00
_cell.angle_gamma   90.00
#
_symmetry.space_group_name_H-M   'P 1'
#
loop_
_entity.id
_entity.type
_entity.pdbx_description
1 polymer ?
#
loop_
_entity_poly.entity_id
_entity_poly.type
_entity_poly.pdbx_seq_one_letter_code
_entity_poly.pdbx_strand_id
1 'polypeptide(L)'
;DPQHVPMALFNSEAINGFPTGNLSLELLNKINSEQVHFTPFNDLTSAMDAVKEGHYWGVAVFRYNFSQAIKNKLIFAKTDPATLNASSIHLYLDMTIIDRI
;
A
#
# COMPACT_ATOMS: atom_id res chain seq x y z
N ASP A 1 1.29 -19.86 12.33
CA ASP A 1 1.51 -18.41 12.19
C ASP A 1 2.02 -18.19 10.78
N PRO A 2 1.26 -17.57 9.86
CA PRO A 2 1.73 -17.37 8.49
C PRO A 2 2.85 -16.34 8.50
N GLN A 3 4.09 -16.83 8.45
CA GLN A 3 5.28 -16.00 8.28
C GLN A 3 5.48 -15.76 6.78
N HIS A 4 5.92 -14.55 6.40
CA HIS A 4 6.21 -14.16 5.01
C HIS A 4 5.01 -14.09 4.07
N VAL A 5 3.92 -13.44 4.49
CA VAL A 5 2.74 -13.22 3.62
C VAL A 5 3.15 -12.41 2.39
N PRO A 6 3.07 -12.98 1.16
CA PRO A 6 3.44 -12.27 -0.05
C PRO A 6 2.32 -11.29 -0.44
N MET A 7 2.65 -10.01 -0.51
CA MET A 7 1.74 -8.94 -0.89
C MET A 7 2.28 -8.19 -2.10
N ALA A 8 1.44 -7.95 -3.10
CA ALA A 8 1.74 -6.98 -4.12
C ALA A 8 1.63 -5.56 -3.54
N LEU A 9 2.43 -4.64 -4.07
CA LEU A 9 2.43 -3.24 -3.66
C LEU A 9 2.32 -2.34 -4.89
N PHE A 10 1.26 -1.54 -4.95
CA PHE A 10 1.17 -0.43 -5.88
C PHE A 10 1.27 0.90 -5.13
N ASN A 11 2.39 1.60 -5.32
CA ASN A 11 2.63 2.90 -4.71
C ASN A 11 2.78 3.99 -5.77
N SER A 12 1.67 4.70 -6.02
CA SER A 12 1.64 5.77 -7.02
C SER A 12 2.45 7.02 -6.64
N GLU A 13 2.81 7.21 -5.37
CA GLU A 13 3.75 8.29 -4.98
C GLU A 13 5.19 7.95 -5.38
N ALA A 14 5.57 6.68 -5.30
CA ALA A 14 6.92 6.22 -5.64
C ALA A 14 7.17 6.25 -7.16
N ILE A 15 6.16 5.89 -7.96
CA ILE A 15 6.25 5.87 -9.43
C ILE A 15 6.38 7.30 -10.00
N ASN A 16 5.73 8.29 -9.37
CA ASN A 16 5.73 9.68 -9.85
C ASN A 16 6.93 10.52 -9.35
N GLY A 17 7.93 9.89 -8.73
CA GLY A 17 9.25 10.50 -8.55
C GLY A 17 9.37 11.52 -7.41
N PHE A 18 8.88 11.21 -6.20
CA PHE A 18 9.26 11.97 -5.00
C PHE A 18 10.44 11.28 -4.27
N PRO A 19 11.71 11.68 -4.52
CA PRO A 19 12.89 11.01 -3.97
C PRO A 19 13.11 11.26 -2.48
N THR A 20 12.44 12.25 -1.87
CA THR A 20 12.61 12.60 -0.45
C THR A 20 11.28 13.02 0.19
N GLY A 21 11.00 12.53 1.39
CA GLY A 21 9.78 12.87 2.16
C GLY A 21 8.52 12.15 1.68
N ASN A 22 8.68 10.95 1.11
CA ASN A 22 7.60 10.04 0.77
C ASN A 22 7.20 9.21 2.00
N LEU A 23 6.18 9.69 2.72
CA LEU A 23 5.68 9.10 3.95
C LEU A 23 5.04 7.72 3.70
N SER A 24 4.60 7.41 2.48
CA SER A 24 4.14 6.06 2.13
C SER A 24 5.26 5.04 2.20
N LEU A 25 6.47 5.39 1.73
CA LEU A 25 7.65 4.51 1.83
C LEU A 25 8.15 4.38 3.27
N GLU A 26 8.14 5.47 4.04
CA GLU A 26 8.47 5.41 5.46
C GLU A 26 7.50 4.52 6.24
N LEU A 27 6.20 4.57 5.91
CA LEU A 27 5.21 3.69 6.52
C LEU A 27 5.45 2.23 6.11
N LEU A 28 5.74 1.96 4.84
CA LEU A 28 6.07 0.62 4.35
C LEU A 28 7.28 0.03 5.09
N ASN A 29 8.32 0.83 5.31
CA ASN A 29 9.51 0.42 6.08
C ASN A 29 9.21 0.13 7.56
N LYS A 30 8.12 0.69 8.10
CA LYS A 30 7.65 0.40 9.47
C LYS A 30 6.75 -0.83 9.55
N ILE A 31 6.12 -1.24 8.44
CA ILE A 31 5.37 -2.50 8.41
C ILE A 31 6.41 -3.61 8.50
N ASN A 32 6.26 -4.48 9.50
CA ASN A 32 7.25 -5.52 9.80
C ASN A 32 7.48 -6.43 8.59
N SER A 33 8.66 -6.33 7.98
CA SER A 33 9.06 -7.11 6.82
C SER A 33 9.21 -8.60 7.10
N GLU A 34 9.30 -9.01 8.38
CA GLU A 34 9.34 -10.43 8.77
C GLU A 34 7.96 -11.11 8.62
N GLN A 35 6.88 -10.34 8.66
CA GLN A 35 5.51 -10.87 8.56
C GLN A 35 4.93 -10.71 7.16
N VAL A 36 5.23 -9.59 6.49
CA VAL A 36 4.67 -9.24 5.17
C VAL A 36 5.80 -8.85 4.22
N HIS A 37 5.84 -9.52 3.07
CA HIS A 37 6.78 -9.20 2.01
C HIS A 37 6.06 -8.46 0.88
N PHE A 38 6.38 -7.17 0.71
CA PHE A 38 5.81 -6.35 -0.35
C PHE A 38 6.66 -6.40 -1.62
N THR A 39 6.07 -6.87 -2.73
CA THR A 39 6.69 -6.79 -4.06
C THR A 39 6.12 -5.59 -4.83
N PRO A 40 6.94 -4.60 -5.24
CA PRO A 40 6.45 -3.41 -5.92
C PRO A 40 6.03 -3.68 -7.38
N PHE A 41 4.96 -3.02 -7.81
CA PHE A 41 4.45 -3.00 -9.18
C PHE A 41 4.33 -1.55 -9.67
N ASN A 42 4.59 -1.34 -10.97
CA ASN A 42 4.51 -0.03 -11.61
C ASN A 42 3.08 0.36 -12.04
N ASP A 43 2.17 -0.60 -12.08
CA ASP A 43 0.78 -0.39 -12.45
C ASP A 43 -0.16 -1.23 -11.57
N LEU A 44 -1.32 -0.65 -11.25
CA LEU A 44 -2.29 -1.30 -10.38
C LEU A 44 -2.90 -2.55 -11.02
N THR A 45 -3.08 -2.54 -12.34
CA THR A 45 -3.70 -3.67 -13.07
C THR A 45 -2.87 -4.93 -12.92
N SER A 46 -1.57 -4.87 -13.18
CA SER A 46 -0.65 -6.00 -13.05
C SER A 46 -0.52 -6.47 -11.60
N ALA A 47 -0.55 -5.56 -10.63
CA ALA A 47 -0.56 -5.93 -9.21
C ALA A 47 -1.84 -6.71 -8.85
N MET A 48 -2.99 -6.27 -9.35
CA MET A 48 -4.28 -6.94 -9.13
C MET A 48 -4.36 -8.28 -9.86
N ASP A 49 -3.83 -8.38 -11.08
CA ASP A 49 -3.85 -9.61 -11.86
C ASP A 49 -2.95 -10.68 -11.23
N ALA A 50 -1.78 -10.29 -10.72
CA ALA A 50 -0.92 -11.22 -9.97
C ALA A 50 -1.59 -11.78 -8.70
N VAL A 51 -2.46 -11.00 -8.04
CA VAL A 51 -3.29 -11.50 -6.92
C VAL A 51 -4.34 -12.49 -7.44
N LYS A 52 -5.07 -12.16 -8.52
CA LYS A 52 -6.10 -13.05 -9.09
C LYS A 52 -5.54 -14.38 -9.60
N GLU A 53 -4.29 -14.38 -10.05
CA GLU A 53 -3.57 -15.57 -10.51
C GLU A 53 -3.01 -16.41 -9.34
N GLY A 54 -3.13 -15.92 -8.10
CA GLY A 54 -2.71 -16.60 -6.88
C GLY A 54 -1.21 -16.49 -6.59
N HIS A 55 -0.51 -15.52 -7.19
CA HIS A 55 0.91 -15.27 -6.91
C HIS A 55 1.13 -14.50 -5.59
N TYR A 56 0.12 -13.74 -5.15
CA TYR A 56 0.15 -12.94 -3.92
C TYR A 56 -1.18 -13.08 -3.16
N TRP A 57 -1.13 -12.93 -1.83
CA TRP A 57 -2.34 -12.97 -0.98
C TRP A 57 -3.22 -11.74 -1.13
N GLY A 58 -2.64 -10.65 -1.59
CA GLY A 58 -3.35 -9.40 -1.80
C GLY A 58 -2.45 -8.31 -2.32
N VAL A 59 -3.04 -7.13 -2.51
CA VAL A 59 -2.33 -5.91 -2.91
C VAL A 59 -2.61 -4.79 -1.92
N ALA A 60 -1.55 -4.06 -1.55
CA ALA A 60 -1.64 -2.78 -0.87
C ALA A 60 -1.49 -1.63 -1.86
N VAL A 61 -2.36 -0.64 -1.75
CA VAL A 61 -2.43 0.50 -2.68
C VAL A 61 -2.25 1.82 -1.94
N PHE A 62 -1.21 2.56 -2.32
CA PHE A 62 -0.98 3.94 -1.90
C PHE A 62 -1.29 4.90 -3.04
N ARG A 63 -2.19 5.85 -2.79
CA ARG A 63 -2.58 6.91 -3.73
C ARG A 63 -1.59 8.07 -3.74
N TYR A 64 -1.55 8.82 -4.84
CA TYR A 64 -0.52 9.81 -5.16
C TYR A 64 -0.43 11.00 -4.18
N ASN A 65 -1.43 11.16 -3.32
CA ASN A 65 -1.58 12.29 -2.41
C ASN A 65 -1.47 11.89 -0.93
N PHE A 66 -1.05 10.65 -0.65
CA PHE A 66 -0.97 10.12 0.71
C PHE A 66 -0.04 10.95 1.61
N SER A 67 1.18 11.22 1.16
CA SER A 67 2.17 11.99 1.90
C SER A 67 1.73 13.44 2.11
N GLN A 68 1.12 14.05 1.08
CA GLN A 68 0.59 15.42 1.20
C GLN A 68 -0.58 15.49 2.20
N ALA A 69 -1.45 14.49 2.20
CA ALA A 69 -2.57 14.42 3.12
C ALA A 69 -2.11 14.30 4.58
N ILE A 70 -1.06 13.50 4.84
CA ILE A 70 -0.46 13.42 6.17
C ILE A 70 0.17 14.76 6.58
N LYS A 71 0.92 15.41 5.69
CA LYS A 71 1.52 16.74 5.96
C LYS A 71 0.45 17.78 6.28
N ASN A 72 -0.64 17.82 5.51
CA ASN A 72 -1.77 18.71 5.78
C ASN A 72 -2.39 18.45 7.15
N LYS A 73 -2.57 17.18 7.54
CA LYS A 73 -3.08 16.82 8.86
C LYS A 73 -2.16 17.29 9.99
N LEU A 74 -0.85 17.14 9.83
CA LEU A 74 0.14 17.57 10.82
C LEU A 74 0.19 19.09 10.97
N ILE A 75 0.05 19.84 9.86
CA ILE A 75 0.14 21.30 9.85
C ILE A 75 -1.17 21.96 10.33
N PHE A 76 -2.31 21.50 9.81
CA PHE A 76 -3.59 22.20 10.02
C PHE A 76 -4.42 21.63 11.17
N ALA A 77 -4.00 20.50 11.77
CA ALA A 77 -4.69 19.78 12.84
C ALA A 77 -6.20 19.52 12.57
N LYS A 78 -6.62 19.61 11.31
CA LYS A 78 -7.97 19.37 10.83
C LYS A 78 -7.93 18.31 9.75
N THR A 79 -8.86 17.37 9.83
CA THR A 79 -9.03 16.32 8.82
C THR A 79 -10.41 16.52 8.20
N ASP A 80 -10.43 17.08 7.00
CA ASP A 80 -11.63 17.08 6.18
C ASP A 80 -11.78 15.71 5.46
N PRO A 81 -12.98 15.39 4.92
CA PRO A 81 -13.20 14.12 4.23
C PRO A 81 -12.25 13.88 3.04
N ALA A 82 -11.82 14.94 2.36
CA ALA A 82 -10.91 14.83 1.22
C ALA A 82 -9.50 14.43 1.66
N THR A 83 -9.00 15.00 2.75
CA THR A 83 -7.73 14.67 3.39
C THR A 83 -7.76 13.24 3.92
N LEU A 84 -8.87 12.82 4.54
CA LEU A 84 -9.03 11.45 5.01
C LEU A 84 -8.95 10.45 3.84
N ASN A 85 -9.70 10.70 2.77
CA ASN A 85 -9.70 9.86 1.56
C ASN A 85 -8.35 9.87 0.84
N ALA A 86 -7.63 10.99 0.86
CA ALA A 86 -6.28 11.11 0.28
C ALA A 86 -5.24 10.32 1.09
N SER A 87 -5.42 10.22 2.41
CA SER A 87 -4.54 9.47 3.32
C SER A 87 -4.89 7.97 3.45
N SER A 88 -5.81 7.45 2.64
CA SER A 88 -6.22 6.05 2.74
C SER A 88 -5.21 5.10 2.09
N ILE A 89 -5.10 3.92 2.68
CA ILE A 89 -4.41 2.76 2.10
C ILE A 89 -5.50 1.75 1.79
N HIS A 90 -5.55 1.26 0.56
CA HIS A 90 -6.53 0.24 0.18
C HIS A 90 -5.86 -1.12 0.16
N LEU A 91 -6.51 -2.10 0.77
CA LEU A 91 -6.09 -3.50 0.76
C LEU A 91 -7.12 -4.32 -0.03
N TYR A 92 -6.66 -5.06 -1.02
CA TYR A 92 -7.47 -6.04 -1.74
C TYR A 92 -6.86 -7.41 -1.46
N LEU A 93 -7.66 -8.34 -0.95
CA LEU A 93 -7.20 -9.67 -0.55
C LEU A 93 -7.85 -10.71 -1.45
N ASP A 94 -7.09 -11.72 -1.85
CA ASP A 94 -7.64 -12.93 -2.41
C ASP A 94 -8.11 -13.84 -1.27
N MET A 95 -9.41 -13.81 -1.00
CA MET A 95 -10.03 -14.62 0.06
C MET A 95 -10.06 -16.12 -0.26
N THR A 96 -9.79 -16.52 -1.52
CA THR A 96 -9.74 -17.95 -1.90
C THR A 96 -8.48 -18.64 -1.41
N ILE A 97 -7.46 -17.88 -1.01
CA ILE A 97 -6.21 -18.40 -0.45
C ILE A 97 -6.39 -18.95 0.97
N ILE A 98 -7.44 -18.55 1.71
CA ILE A 98 -7.70 -19.05 3.07
C ILE A 98 -7.88 -20.57 3.09
N ASP A 99 -8.42 -21.17 2.03
CA ASP A 99 -8.59 -22.62 1.92
C ASP A 99 -7.30 -23.36 1.53
N ARG A 100 -6.19 -22.65 1.31
CA ARG A 100 -4.87 -23.19 0.92
C ARG A 100 -3.84 -23.19 2.07
N ILE A 101 -4.24 -22.81 3.28
CA ILE A 101 -3.42 -22.71 4.51
C ILE A 101 -3.88 -23.78 5.50
#